data_AF-A0A2V8U3I0-F1
#
_entry.id   AF-A0A2V8U3I0-F1
#
_cell.length_a   1.000
_cell.length_b   1.000
_cell.length_c   1.000
_cell.angle_alpha   90.00
_cell.angle_beta   90.00
_cell.angle_gamma   90.00
#
_symmetry.space_group_name_H-M   'P 1'
#
loop_
_entity.id
_entity.type
_entity.pdbx_description
1 polymer ?
#
loop_
_entity_poly.entity_id
_entity_poly.type
_entity_poly.pdbx_seq_one_letter_code
_entity_poly.pdbx_strand_id
1 'polypeptide(L)'
;MVAPSLGLYLVADGMGGAQAGEHASKLAAETVWEVVYKSAGAAGAETLINAFEEANRRVMDAASADPEMEGMGTTLVAALETGGDLIIASVGDSRVYIYEKDNLLTVTEDQTWVNEVGRRLGLDEDSLKSHPMRHVLTMAIGVSEQLRVHTYLLKPLPA
;
A
#
# COMPACT_ATOMS: atom_id res chain seq x y z
N MET A 1 2.24 0.09 11.10
CA MET A 1 1.78 1.07 12.12
C MET A 1 0.36 0.72 12.55
N VAL A 2 0.04 0.89 13.84
CA VAL A 2 -1.29 0.65 14.40
C VAL A 2 -1.68 1.88 15.23
N ALA A 3 -2.79 2.53 14.86
CA ALA A 3 -3.29 3.74 15.50
C ALA A 3 -4.80 3.59 15.82
N PRO A 4 -5.15 2.83 16.88
CA PRO A 4 -6.54 2.46 17.16
C PRO A 4 -7.44 3.66 17.47
N SER A 5 -6.90 4.73 18.05
CA SER A 5 -7.65 5.97 18.32
C SER A 5 -8.14 6.67 17.06
N LEU A 6 -7.58 6.33 15.89
CA LEU A 6 -7.98 6.82 14.58
C LEU A 6 -8.66 5.73 13.73
N GLY A 7 -8.82 4.52 14.26
CA GLY A 7 -9.27 3.37 13.47
C GLY A 7 -8.34 3.01 12.31
N LEU A 8 -7.04 3.38 12.39
CA LEU A 8 -6.09 3.28 11.29
C LEU A 8 -5.06 2.17 11.54
N TYR A 9 -4.87 1.32 10.54
CA TYR A 9 -3.87 0.24 10.54
C TYR A 9 -3.18 0.23 9.19
N LEU A 10 -1.86 0.11 9.15
CA LEU A 10 -1.15 0.08 7.88
C LEU A 10 0.15 -0.73 7.95
N VAL A 11 0.57 -1.24 6.80
CA VAL A 11 1.82 -1.94 6.57
C VAL A 11 2.50 -1.31 5.37
N ALA A 12 3.81 -1.14 5.46
CA ALA A 12 4.66 -0.62 4.40
C ALA A 12 5.93 -1.46 4.36
N ASP A 13 6.30 -1.95 3.18
CA ASP A 13 7.50 -2.75 2.93
C ASP A 13 8.46 -1.96 2.02
N GLY A 14 9.59 -1.57 2.57
CA GLY A 14 10.53 -0.63 1.97
C GLY A 14 11.48 -1.29 0.96
N MET A 15 11.74 -0.60 -0.14
CA MET A 15 12.69 -0.99 -1.19
C MET A 15 13.72 0.11 -1.48
N GLY A 16 14.83 -0.24 -2.13
CA GLY A 16 15.95 0.67 -2.41
C GLY A 16 17.21 0.41 -1.58
N GLY A 17 17.28 -0.71 -0.86
CA GLY A 17 18.33 -1.00 0.13
C GLY A 17 17.83 -0.78 1.56
N ALA A 18 18.58 -1.26 2.56
CA ALA A 18 18.08 -1.30 3.95
C ALA A 18 17.74 0.10 4.50
N GLN A 19 18.66 1.06 4.36
CA GLN A 19 18.47 2.42 4.87
C GLN A 19 17.39 3.20 4.09
N ALA A 20 17.48 3.17 2.77
CA ALA A 20 16.54 3.84 1.87
C ALA A 20 15.10 3.29 2.02
N GLY A 21 14.95 1.96 2.07
CA GLY A 21 13.66 1.31 2.28
C GLY A 21 13.06 1.59 3.65
N GLU A 22 13.87 1.56 4.72
CA GLU A 22 13.39 1.94 6.07
C GLU A 22 12.90 3.40 6.08
N HIS A 23 13.63 4.32 5.44
CA HIS A 23 13.22 5.71 5.36
C HIS A 23 11.92 5.89 4.58
N ALA A 24 11.81 5.28 3.39
CA ALA A 24 10.62 5.36 2.54
C ALA A 24 9.36 4.81 3.24
N SER A 25 9.46 3.60 3.81
CA SER A 25 8.34 2.95 4.51
C SER A 25 7.89 3.73 5.74
N LYS A 26 8.82 4.28 6.52
CA LYS A 26 8.53 5.13 7.67
C LYS A 26 7.87 6.44 7.26
N LEU A 27 8.44 7.17 6.30
CA LEU A 27 7.90 8.44 5.83
C LEU A 27 6.49 8.28 5.26
N ALA A 28 6.24 7.22 4.49
CA ALA A 28 4.92 6.93 3.95
C ALA A 28 3.90 6.66 5.07
N ALA A 29 4.26 5.83 6.05
CA ALA A 29 3.42 5.51 7.19
C ALA A 29 3.07 6.75 8.03
N GLU A 30 4.05 7.58 8.36
CA GLU A 30 3.88 8.82 9.12
C GLU A 30 2.99 9.83 8.36
N THR A 31 3.18 9.94 7.04
CA THR A 31 2.39 10.83 6.19
C THR A 31 0.92 10.42 6.16
N VAL A 32 0.61 9.13 6.01
CA VAL A 32 -0.77 8.65 6.05
C VAL A 32 -1.43 8.96 7.39
N TRP A 33 -0.70 8.68 8.48
CA TRP A 33 -1.18 8.98 9.82
C TRP A 33 -1.48 10.47 9.99
N GLU A 34 -0.60 11.37 9.54
CA GLU A 34 -0.80 12.81 9.65
C GLU A 34 -2.05 13.30 8.91
N VAL A 35 -2.26 12.82 7.68
CA VAL A 35 -3.41 13.22 6.86
C VAL A 35 -4.72 12.75 7.49
N VAL A 36 -4.76 11.49 7.95
CA VAL A 36 -5.92 10.95 8.65
C VAL A 36 -6.17 11.66 9.97
N TYR A 37 -5.13 11.93 10.76
CA TYR A 37 -5.25 12.67 12.02
C TYR A 37 -5.84 14.08 11.81
N LYS A 38 -5.39 14.80 10.77
CA LYS A 38 -5.87 16.14 10.43
C LYS A 38 -7.33 16.16 9.95
N SER A 39 -7.88 15.04 9.48
CA SER A 39 -9.29 14.94 9.08
C SER A 39 -10.29 15.03 10.24
N ALA A 40 -9.82 15.00 11.50
CA ALA A 40 -10.63 15.20 12.70
C ALA A 40 -11.90 14.31 12.79
N GLY A 41 -11.80 13.05 12.34
CA GLY A 41 -12.89 12.07 12.41
C GLY A 41 -13.81 12.06 11.19
N ALA A 42 -13.54 12.88 10.16
CA ALA A 42 -14.24 12.86 8.88
C ALA A 42 -13.49 12.05 7.80
N ALA A 43 -12.55 11.18 8.21
CA ALA A 43 -11.75 10.38 7.30
C ALA A 43 -12.62 9.38 6.51
N GLY A 44 -12.42 9.33 5.20
CA GLY A 44 -13.06 8.37 4.31
C GLY A 44 -12.11 7.91 3.18
N ALA A 45 -12.69 7.34 2.12
CA ALA A 45 -11.92 6.81 0.99
C ALA A 45 -11.07 7.88 0.31
N GLU A 46 -11.63 9.06 0.04
CA GLU A 46 -10.88 10.18 -0.55
C GLU A 46 -9.74 10.66 0.34
N THR A 47 -9.95 10.69 1.67
CA THR A 47 -8.88 11.02 2.62
C THR A 47 -7.73 10.04 2.51
N LEU A 48 -8.02 8.74 2.37
CA LEU A 48 -7.01 7.71 2.28
C LEU A 48 -6.26 7.74 0.93
N ILE A 49 -6.96 8.03 -0.17
CA ILE A 49 -6.34 8.25 -1.49
C ILE A 49 -5.38 9.45 -1.43
N ASN A 50 -5.86 10.60 -0.93
CA ASN A 50 -5.04 11.81 -0.80
C ASN A 50 -3.83 11.57 0.12
N ALA A 51 -3.99 10.74 1.16
CA ALA A 51 -2.91 10.37 2.06
C ALA A 51 -1.82 9.55 1.34
N PHE A 52 -2.20 8.65 0.44
CA PHE A 52 -1.27 7.85 -0.36
C PHE A 52 -0.56 8.70 -1.41
N GLU A 53 -1.28 9.61 -2.07
CA GLU A 53 -0.69 10.55 -3.04
C GLU A 53 0.29 11.52 -2.36
N GLU A 54 -0.05 12.04 -1.19
CA GLU A 54 0.84 12.89 -0.40
C GLU A 54 2.06 12.11 0.10
N ALA A 55 1.89 10.84 0.51
CA ALA A 55 3.00 9.95 0.85
C ALA A 55 3.92 9.74 -0.36
N ASN A 56 3.36 9.49 -1.54
CA ASN A 56 4.13 9.35 -2.79
C ASN A 56 4.96 10.59 -3.07
N ARG A 57 4.34 11.78 -3.01
CA ARG A 57 5.02 13.05 -3.23
C ARG A 57 6.16 13.24 -2.23
N ARG A 58 5.92 13.04 -0.93
CA ARG A 58 6.96 13.25 0.10
C ARG A 58 8.12 12.28 -0.03
N VAL A 59 7.86 11.01 -0.37
CA VAL A 59 8.94 10.03 -0.60
C VAL A 59 9.74 10.42 -1.86
N MET A 60 9.09 10.81 -2.97
CA MET A 60 9.81 11.29 -4.16
C MET A 60 10.67 12.54 -3.87
N ASP A 61 10.13 13.50 -3.12
CA ASP A 61 10.84 14.72 -2.74
C ASP A 61 12.07 14.39 -1.88
N ALA A 62 11.92 13.49 -0.90
CA ALA A 62 13.03 13.03 -0.06
C ALA A 62 14.09 12.25 -0.87
N ALA A 63 13.66 11.41 -1.82
CA ALA A 63 14.57 10.64 -2.68
C ALA A 63 15.39 11.56 -3.61
N SER A 64 14.79 12.67 -4.05
CA SER A 64 15.43 13.66 -4.93
C SER A 64 16.39 14.58 -4.18
N ALA A 65 16.22 14.72 -2.87
CA ALA A 65 17.03 15.62 -2.03
C ALA A 65 18.34 14.98 -1.56
N ASP A 66 18.43 13.65 -1.55
CA ASP A 66 19.58 12.90 -1.05
C ASP A 66 19.96 11.77 -2.03
N PRO A 67 21.15 11.83 -2.69
CA PRO A 67 21.62 10.78 -3.58
C PRO A 67 21.71 9.39 -2.93
N GLU A 68 21.89 9.30 -1.60
CA GLU A 68 21.89 8.00 -0.89
C GLU A 68 20.48 7.39 -0.79
N MET A 69 19.44 8.18 -1.06
CA MET A 69 18.03 7.78 -1.06
C MET A 69 17.47 7.65 -2.49
N GLU A 70 18.31 7.78 -3.52
CA GLU A 70 17.89 7.66 -4.91
C GLU A 70 17.24 6.29 -5.17
N GLY A 71 16.04 6.31 -5.76
CA GLY A 71 15.29 5.08 -6.06
C GLY A 71 14.66 4.40 -4.85
N MET A 72 14.62 5.05 -3.68
CA MET A 72 13.87 4.54 -2.54
C MET A 72 12.37 4.48 -2.84
N GLY A 73 11.70 3.50 -2.26
CA GLY A 73 10.27 3.37 -2.36
C GLY A 73 9.71 2.44 -1.32
N THR A 74 8.40 2.29 -1.29
CA THR A 74 7.75 1.33 -0.40
C THR A 74 6.44 0.82 -1.01
N THR A 75 6.06 -0.41 -0.68
CA THR A 75 4.64 -0.78 -0.73
C THR A 75 3.89 0.00 0.34
N LEU A 76 2.56 0.06 0.23
CA LEU A 76 1.73 0.61 1.28
C LEU A 76 0.34 0.01 1.21
N VAL A 77 -0.13 -0.55 2.31
CA VAL A 77 -1.53 -0.95 2.48
C VAL A 77 -2.04 -0.39 3.79
N ALA A 78 -3.23 0.19 3.77
CA ALA A 78 -3.87 0.79 4.92
C ALA A 78 -5.34 0.36 5.00
N ALA A 79 -5.82 0.17 6.23
CA ALA A 79 -7.20 -0.06 6.56
C ALA A 79 -7.66 1.03 7.55
N LEU A 80 -8.82 1.63 7.28
CA LEU A 80 -9.41 2.72 8.02
C LEU A 80 -10.86 2.36 8.40
N GLU A 81 -11.13 2.27 9.70
CA GLU A 81 -12.47 2.11 10.24
C GLU A 81 -13.22 3.45 10.21
N THR A 82 -14.36 3.51 9.54
CA THR A 82 -15.20 4.71 9.48
C THR A 82 -16.68 4.35 9.38
N GLY A 83 -17.51 4.92 10.26
CA GLY A 83 -18.97 4.71 10.22
C GLY A 83 -19.44 3.25 10.35
N GLY A 84 -18.60 2.36 10.90
CA GLY A 84 -18.87 0.93 10.97
C GLY A 84 -18.43 0.13 9.75
N ASP A 85 -17.92 0.77 8.70
CA ASP A 85 -17.28 0.14 7.55
C ASP A 85 -15.75 0.14 7.70
N LEU A 86 -15.07 -0.72 6.95
CA LEU A 86 -13.62 -0.75 6.83
C LEU A 86 -13.21 -0.41 5.39
N ILE A 87 -12.52 0.72 5.22
CA ILE A 87 -11.99 1.16 3.94
C ILE A 87 -10.54 0.72 3.84
N ILE A 88 -10.16 0.06 2.75
CA ILE A 88 -8.79 -0.35 2.48
C ILE A 88 -8.27 0.43 1.27
N ALA A 89 -7.02 0.87 1.34
CA ALA A 89 -6.26 1.36 0.20
C ALA A 89 -4.95 0.59 0.09
N SER A 90 -4.51 0.27 -1.13
CA SER A 90 -3.25 -0.45 -1.36
C SER A 90 -2.50 0.04 -2.59
N VAL A 91 -1.18 0.04 -2.46
CA VAL A 91 -0.17 0.21 -3.50
C VAL A 91 0.93 -0.84 -3.30
N GLY A 92 1.30 -1.55 -4.38
CA GLY A 92 2.29 -2.63 -4.34
C GLY A 92 1.67 -4.00 -4.05
N ASP A 93 2.38 -4.87 -3.33
CA ASP A 93 2.03 -6.27 -3.09
C ASP A 93 1.90 -6.65 -1.61
N SER A 94 1.89 -5.66 -0.72
CA SER A 94 1.44 -5.86 0.66
C SER A 94 -0.08 -6.02 0.70
N ARG A 95 -0.57 -6.96 1.53
CA ARG A 95 -1.94 -7.48 1.42
C ARG A 95 -2.77 -7.32 2.67
N VAL A 96 -4.08 -7.20 2.45
CA VAL A 96 -5.10 -7.40 3.49
C VAL A 96 -5.85 -8.70 3.21
N TYR A 97 -6.13 -9.42 4.29
CA TYR A 97 -6.88 -10.67 4.28
C TYR A 97 -8.05 -10.61 5.25
N ILE A 98 -9.14 -11.28 4.90
CA ILE A 98 -10.21 -11.64 5.84
C ILE A 98 -9.93 -13.06 6.31
N TYR A 99 -9.90 -13.26 7.62
CA TYR A 99 -9.81 -14.58 8.23
C TYR A 99 -11.18 -14.98 8.82
N GLU A 100 -11.85 -15.96 8.21
CA GLU A 100 -13.15 -16.45 8.66
C GLU A 100 -13.21 -17.99 8.56
N LYS A 101 -13.69 -18.66 9.62
CA LYS A 101 -13.90 -20.13 9.66
C LYS A 101 -12.69 -20.90 9.14
N ASP A 102 -11.51 -20.56 9.64
CA ASP A 102 -10.23 -21.15 9.25
C ASP A 102 -9.85 -20.99 7.76
N ASN A 103 -10.48 -20.04 7.07
CA ASN A 103 -10.14 -19.67 5.69
C ASN A 103 -9.56 -18.25 5.66
N LEU A 104 -8.53 -18.07 4.84
CA LEU A 104 -7.90 -16.77 4.58
C LEU A 104 -8.27 -16.31 3.16
N LEU A 105 -9.08 -15.27 3.07
CA LEU A 105 -9.51 -14.68 1.80
C LEU A 105 -8.71 -13.41 1.54
N THR A 106 -8.03 -13.34 0.39
CA THR A 106 -7.27 -12.14 0.00
C THR A 106 -8.24 -11.05 -0.46
N VAL A 107 -8.09 -9.85 0.06
CA VAL A 107 -8.92 -8.68 -0.31
C VAL A 107 -8.26 -7.87 -1.42
N THR A 108 -6.95 -7.65 -1.28
CA THR A 108 -6.16 -6.78 -2.16
C THR A 108 -5.62 -7.53 -3.37
N GLU A 109 -5.50 -6.82 -4.49
CA GLU A 109 -4.83 -7.32 -5.70
C GLU A 109 -3.42 -6.75 -5.81
N ASP A 110 -2.42 -7.64 -5.93
CA ASP A 110 -1.02 -7.25 -6.03
C ASP A 110 -0.74 -6.45 -7.30
N GLN A 111 0.02 -5.36 -7.14
CA GLN A 111 0.57 -4.62 -8.26
C GLN A 111 1.98 -5.13 -8.57
N THR A 112 2.04 -6.39 -9.03
CA THR A 112 3.27 -7.07 -9.46
C THR A 112 3.22 -7.39 -10.95
N TRP A 113 4.40 -7.56 -11.55
CA TRP A 113 4.52 -7.91 -12.97
C TRP A 113 3.79 -9.22 -13.28
N VAL A 114 3.90 -10.23 -12.40
CA VAL A 114 3.21 -11.51 -12.59
C VAL A 114 1.69 -11.34 -12.60
N ASN A 115 1.14 -10.51 -11.70
CA ASN A 115 -0.29 -10.31 -11.61
C ASN A 115 -0.85 -9.44 -12.75
N GLU A 116 -0.18 -8.34 -13.09
CA GLU A 116 -0.72 -7.35 -14.02
C GLU A 116 -0.30 -7.53 -15.48
N VAL A 117 0.82 -8.22 -15.71
CA VAL A 117 1.39 -8.43 -17.05
C VAL A 117 1.43 -9.91 -17.38
N GLY A 118 2.10 -10.71 -16.56
CA GLY A 118 2.35 -12.12 -16.83
C GLY A 118 1.06 -12.92 -17.07
N ARG A 119 0.10 -12.84 -16.16
CA ARG A 119 -1.22 -13.48 -16.31
C ARG A 119 -1.98 -13.00 -17.54
N ARG A 120 -1.91 -11.70 -17.86
CA ARG A 120 -2.59 -11.12 -19.05
C ARG A 120 -1.97 -11.59 -20.36
N LEU A 121 -0.68 -11.92 -20.35
CA LEU A 121 0.01 -12.53 -21.48
C LEU A 121 -0.25 -14.05 -21.62
N GLY A 122 -1.05 -14.64 -20.72
CA GLY A 122 -1.42 -16.05 -20.78
C GLY A 122 -0.36 -17.02 -20.28
N LEU A 123 0.62 -16.53 -19.50
CA LEU A 123 1.57 -17.40 -18.79
C LEU A 123 0.82 -18.25 -17.76
N ASP A 124 1.14 -19.54 -17.69
CA ASP A 124 0.59 -20.44 -16.69
C ASP A 124 1.20 -20.16 -15.29
N GLU A 125 0.54 -20.66 -14.24
CA GLU A 125 0.92 -20.39 -12.85
C GLU A 125 2.31 -20.95 -12.48
N ASP A 126 2.77 -22.05 -13.08
CA ASP A 126 4.09 -22.62 -12.77
C ASP A 126 5.21 -21.80 -13.43
N SER A 127 4.96 -21.31 -14.65
CA SER A 127 5.82 -20.33 -15.32
C SER A 127 5.91 -19.02 -14.52
N LEU A 128 4.79 -18.51 -14.01
CA LEU A 128 4.76 -17.28 -13.22
C LEU A 128 5.55 -17.39 -11.90
N LYS A 129 5.41 -18.52 -11.19
CA LYS A 129 6.13 -18.77 -9.91
C LYS A 129 7.64 -18.83 -10.07
N SER A 130 8.12 -19.30 -11.22
CA SER A 130 9.56 -19.41 -11.52
C SER A 130 10.13 -18.21 -12.29
N HIS A 131 9.26 -17.27 -12.70
CA HIS A 131 9.66 -16.17 -13.58
C HIS A 131 10.72 -15.25 -12.92
N PRO A 132 11.73 -14.79 -13.67
CA PRO A 132 12.74 -13.86 -13.15
C PRO A 132 12.13 -12.56 -12.60
N MET A 133 11.03 -12.11 -13.19
CA MET A 133 10.31 -10.88 -12.79
C MET A 133 9.21 -11.12 -11.73
N ARG A 134 9.17 -12.28 -11.07
CA ARG A 134 8.09 -12.60 -10.11
C ARG A 134 7.96 -11.65 -8.92
N HIS A 135 9.04 -10.97 -8.56
CA HIS A 135 9.11 -10.01 -7.46
C HIS A 135 9.07 -8.55 -7.93
N VAL A 136 8.92 -8.32 -9.23
CA VAL A 136 8.94 -6.96 -9.77
C VAL A 136 7.58 -6.31 -9.51
N LEU A 137 7.59 -5.22 -8.74
CA LEU A 137 6.42 -4.37 -8.56
C LEU A 137 6.17 -3.54 -9.82
N THR A 138 4.91 -3.39 -10.19
CA THR A 138 4.47 -2.46 -11.24
C THR A 138 4.05 -1.12 -10.66
N MET A 139 3.88 -1.03 -9.34
CA MET A 139 3.51 0.19 -8.63
C MET A 139 4.10 0.19 -7.21
N ALA A 140 4.57 1.36 -6.78
CA ALA A 140 5.14 1.58 -5.46
C ALA A 140 5.06 3.07 -5.11
N ILE A 141 4.99 3.37 -3.81
CA ILE A 141 5.11 4.73 -3.29
C ILE A 141 6.56 5.20 -3.46
N GLY A 142 6.75 6.42 -3.98
CA GLY A 142 8.06 7.05 -4.13
C GLY A 142 8.74 6.82 -5.48
N VAL A 143 8.15 6.01 -6.37
CA VAL A 143 8.82 5.56 -7.60
C VAL A 143 8.37 6.30 -8.86
N SER A 144 7.09 6.68 -8.94
CA SER A 144 6.53 7.41 -10.08
C SER A 144 5.52 8.46 -9.64
N GLU A 145 5.43 9.57 -10.40
CA GLU A 145 4.45 10.62 -10.12
C GLU A 145 3.01 10.11 -10.18
N GLN A 146 2.70 9.33 -11.23
CA GLN A 146 1.39 8.73 -11.37
C GLN A 146 1.27 7.52 -10.45
N LEU A 147 0.40 7.65 -9.44
CA LEU A 147 0.10 6.58 -8.49
C LEU A 147 -1.24 5.94 -8.82
N ARG A 148 -1.30 4.61 -8.86
CA ARG A 148 -2.57 3.87 -8.96
C ARG A 148 -2.91 3.25 -7.61
N VAL A 149 -3.76 3.92 -6.85
CA VAL A 149 -4.26 3.42 -5.57
C VAL A 149 -5.46 2.51 -5.82
N HIS A 150 -5.41 1.27 -5.34
CA HIS A 150 -6.61 0.41 -5.29
C HIS A 150 -7.36 0.70 -3.99
N THR A 151 -8.69 0.76 -4.05
CA THR A 151 -9.54 0.94 -2.88
C THR A 151 -10.60 -0.14 -2.78
N TYR A 152 -10.89 -0.55 -1.55
CA TYR A 152 -11.87 -1.59 -1.23
C TYR A 152 -12.73 -1.12 -0.05
N LEU A 153 -14.03 -1.41 -0.11
CA LEU A 153 -14.96 -1.15 0.98
C LEU A 153 -15.44 -2.50 1.52
N LEU A 154 -15.11 -2.79 2.78
CA LEU A 154 -15.61 -3.95 3.49
C LEU A 154 -16.67 -3.51 4.51
N LYS A 155 -17.77 -4.26 4.53
CA LYS A 155 -18.81 -4.11 5.55
C LYS A 155 -18.59 -5.24 6.56
N PRO A 156 -18.10 -4.95 7.79
CA PRO A 156 -18.01 -5.94 8.83
C PRO A 156 -19.37 -6.62 9.00
N LEU A 157 -19.38 -7.96 9.07
CA LEU A 157 -20.60 -8.67 9.43
C LEU A 157 -21.03 -8.20 10.84
N PRO A 158 -22.34 -8.00 11.08
CA PRO A 158 -22.81 -7.67 12.42
C PRO A 158 -22.34 -8.76 13.40
N ALA A 159 -21.77 -8.31 14.52
CA ALA A 159 -21.32 -9.15 15.62
C ALA A 159 -22.47 -9.93 16.28
#